data_AF-A0A840CP20-F1
#
_entry.id   AF-A0A840CP20-F1
#
_cell.length_a   1.000
_cell.length_b   1.000
_cell.length_c   1.000
_cell.angle_alpha   90.00
_cell.angle_beta   90.00
_cell.angle_gamma   90.00
#
_symmetry.space_group_name_H-M   'P 1'
#
loop_
_entity.id
_entity.type
_entity.pdbx_description
1 polymer ?
#
loop_
_entity_poly.entity_id
_entity_poly.type
_entity_poly.pdbx_seq_one_letter_code
_entity_poly.pdbx_strand_id
1 'polypeptide(L)'
;MKLDIILSGVGGQGILSIAAIIGEAALKEGLHIKQAEVHGMSQRGGDVQSNLRISSSEIYSDLIAKGSADAIISLEPMEALRYLPYLSQKGWIVTNSTPFINIPNYPDQDAITKELSLLPNVILLDIDTLAKEAGSGRATNMALLGAASVILGIDQEKLEDAIRQVFSRKGEKIVEMNLKAFEGGKKAGEEQIKI
;
A
#
# COMPACT_ATOMS: atom_id res chain seq x y z
N MET A 1 9.74 -17.02 4.68
CA MET A 1 8.77 -16.00 4.23
C MET A 1 9.03 -15.66 2.77
N LYS A 2 7.98 -15.46 1.97
CA LYS A 2 8.05 -14.86 0.64
C LYS A 2 6.83 -13.95 0.47
N LEU A 3 7.03 -12.73 0.02
CA LEU A 3 5.98 -11.74 -0.18
C LEU A 3 6.33 -10.84 -1.39
N ASP A 4 5.54 -10.96 -2.45
CA ASP A 4 5.65 -10.17 -3.68
C ASP A 4 4.48 -9.16 -3.73
N ILE A 5 4.79 -7.86 -3.64
CA ILE A 5 3.80 -6.76 -3.55
C ILE A 5 3.93 -5.86 -4.78
N ILE A 6 2.79 -5.57 -5.41
CA ILE A 6 2.67 -4.43 -6.32
C ILE A 6 2.15 -3.24 -5.53
N LEU A 7 2.96 -2.20 -5.46
CA LEU A 7 2.58 -0.90 -4.91
C LEU A 7 2.21 0.02 -6.07
N SER A 8 1.03 0.63 -6.04
CA SER A 8 0.55 1.46 -7.16
C SER A 8 -0.22 2.70 -6.71
N GLY A 9 -0.23 3.73 -7.53
CA GLY A 9 -1.05 4.91 -7.30
C GLY A 9 -0.62 6.06 -8.19
N VAL A 10 -0.96 7.28 -7.78
CA VAL A 10 -0.63 8.50 -8.50
C VAL A 10 0.53 9.24 -7.81
N GLY A 11 1.42 9.79 -8.62
CA GLY A 11 2.59 10.54 -8.15
C GLY A 11 2.20 11.66 -7.17
N GLY A 12 2.75 11.58 -5.95
CA GLY A 12 2.47 12.51 -4.85
C GLY A 12 1.69 11.90 -3.68
N GLN A 13 1.07 10.72 -3.84
CA GLN A 13 0.29 10.07 -2.78
C GLN A 13 1.14 9.38 -1.70
N GLY A 14 2.46 9.21 -1.90
CA GLY A 14 3.36 8.64 -0.90
C GLY A 14 3.51 7.11 -0.96
N ILE A 15 3.26 6.49 -2.12
CA ILE A 15 3.45 5.05 -2.37
C ILE A 15 4.90 4.60 -2.08
N LEU A 16 5.90 5.40 -2.45
CA LEU A 16 7.30 5.08 -2.15
C LEU A 16 7.61 5.14 -0.65
N SER A 17 6.87 5.93 0.13
CA SER A 17 7.01 5.91 1.59
C SER A 17 6.51 4.60 2.18
N ILE A 18 5.43 4.03 1.63
CA ILE A 18 4.95 2.69 2.00
C ILE A 18 6.03 1.66 1.69
N ALA A 19 6.60 1.69 0.48
CA ALA A 19 7.68 0.77 0.08
C ALA A 19 8.88 0.84 1.04
N ALA A 20 9.32 2.06 1.37
CA ALA A 20 10.45 2.30 2.25
C ALA A 20 10.21 1.76 3.67
N ILE A 21 9.00 1.93 4.21
CA ILE A 21 8.66 1.45 5.56
C ILE A 21 8.61 -0.07 5.61
N ILE A 22 7.95 -0.70 4.63
CA ILE A 22 7.89 -2.16 4.51
C ILE A 22 9.31 -2.72 4.36
N GLY A 23 10.13 -2.11 3.50
CA GLY A 23 11.53 -2.51 3.27
C GLY A 23 12.38 -2.40 4.53
N GLU A 24 12.30 -1.28 5.24
CA GLU A 24 13.02 -1.07 6.51
C GLU A 24 12.59 -2.10 7.57
N ALA A 25 11.29 -2.38 7.70
CA ALA A 25 10.78 -3.39 8.62
C ALA A 25 11.32 -4.79 8.26
N ALA A 26 11.26 -5.17 6.98
CA ALA A 26 11.76 -6.45 6.50
C ALA A 26 13.27 -6.62 6.71
N LEU A 27 14.07 -5.57 6.47
CA LEU A 27 15.51 -5.59 6.72
C LEU A 27 15.85 -5.81 8.20
N LYS A 28 15.05 -5.21 9.11
CA LYS A 28 15.20 -5.44 10.56
C LYS A 28 14.86 -6.86 11.00
N GLU A 29 14.09 -7.60 10.21
CA GLU A 29 13.83 -9.03 10.39
C GLU A 29 14.89 -9.93 9.73
N GLY A 30 15.93 -9.34 9.11
CA GLY A 30 16.97 -10.10 8.41
C GLY A 30 16.50 -10.70 7.09
N LEU A 31 15.42 -10.17 6.51
CA LEU A 31 14.89 -10.60 5.21
C LEU A 31 15.64 -9.92 4.06
N HIS A 32 15.62 -10.57 2.90
CA HIS A 32 16.09 -10.01 1.66
C HIS A 32 15.00 -9.15 1.02
N ILE A 33 15.39 -8.02 0.46
CA ILE A 33 14.50 -7.15 -0.31
C ILE A 33 15.05 -6.89 -1.71
N LYS A 34 14.16 -6.81 -2.70
CA LYS A 34 14.43 -6.19 -3.99
C LYS A 34 13.26 -5.31 -4.39
N GLN A 35 13.58 -4.18 -4.99
CA GLN A 35 12.59 -3.20 -5.42
C GLN A 35 12.91 -2.74 -6.83
N ALA A 36 11.90 -2.75 -7.70
CA ALA A 36 11.95 -2.14 -9.03
C ALA A 36 10.82 -1.13 -9.15
N GLU A 37 11.19 0.14 -9.21
CA GLU A 37 10.27 1.27 -9.33
C GLU A 37 10.15 1.70 -10.79
N VAL A 38 8.92 1.94 -11.23
CA VAL A 38 8.60 2.59 -12.49
C VAL A 38 7.85 3.87 -12.17
N HIS A 39 8.49 5.00 -12.47
CA HIS A 39 7.83 6.29 -12.48
C HIS A 39 7.61 6.72 -13.93
N GLY A 40 6.39 7.15 -14.28
CA GLY A 40 6.17 7.81 -15.55
C GLY A 40 7.05 9.07 -15.70
N MET A 41 7.14 9.61 -16.91
CA MET A 41 7.87 10.88 -17.16
C MET A 41 7.26 12.06 -16.38
N SER A 42 6.01 11.92 -15.90
CA SER A 42 5.36 12.90 -15.02
C SER A 42 5.64 12.58 -13.56
N GLN A 43 6.49 13.41 -12.92
CA GLN A 43 6.83 13.26 -11.50
C GLN A 43 5.64 13.47 -10.54
N ARG A 44 4.53 14.07 -11.01
CA ARG A 44 3.26 14.24 -10.27
C ARG A 44 2.08 14.01 -11.19
N GLY A 45 1.00 13.42 -10.66
CA GLY A 45 -0.21 13.15 -11.45
C GLY A 45 -0.08 12.03 -12.49
N GLY A 46 1.13 11.50 -12.73
CA GLY A 46 1.32 10.27 -13.50
C GLY A 46 1.12 9.03 -12.64
N ASP A 47 1.01 7.88 -13.29
CA ASP A 47 1.03 6.60 -12.63
C ASP A 47 2.41 6.31 -12.02
N VAL A 48 2.38 5.71 -10.84
CA VAL A 48 3.56 5.25 -10.12
C VAL A 48 3.33 3.81 -9.73
N GLN A 49 4.30 2.96 -10.03
CA GLN A 49 4.28 1.56 -9.66
C GLN A 49 5.63 1.11 -9.11
N SER A 50 5.60 0.23 -8.11
CA SER A 50 6.79 -0.43 -7.59
C SER A 50 6.52 -1.90 -7.39
N ASN A 51 7.43 -2.74 -7.91
CA ASN A 51 7.54 -4.14 -7.52
C ASN A 51 8.35 -4.16 -6.22
N LEU A 52 7.79 -4.70 -5.15
CA LEU A 52 8.49 -4.89 -3.89
C LEU A 52 8.47 -6.37 -3.54
N ARG A 53 9.66 -6.97 -3.46
CA ARG A 53 9.84 -8.40 -3.22
C ARG A 53 10.59 -8.60 -1.92
N ILE A 54 10.06 -9.46 -1.06
CA ILE A 54 10.60 -9.76 0.26
C ILE A 54 10.69 -11.27 0.42
N SER A 55 11.81 -11.75 0.95
CA SER A 55 12.06 -13.19 1.05
C SER A 55 13.04 -13.51 2.18
N SER A 56 12.83 -14.65 2.84
CA SER A 56 13.83 -15.23 3.77
C SER A 56 15.00 -15.91 3.05
N SER A 57 14.98 -15.92 1.72
CA SER A 57 16.04 -16.44 0.86
C SER A 57 16.42 -15.39 -0.18
N GLU A 58 17.61 -15.51 -0.75
CA GLU A 58 18.12 -14.58 -1.76
C GLU A 58 17.11 -14.39 -2.92
N ILE A 59 16.97 -13.13 -3.37
CA ILE A 59 16.08 -12.75 -4.47
C ILE A 59 16.94 -12.47 -5.70
N TYR A 60 16.71 -13.18 -6.80
CA TYR A 60 17.52 -13.05 -8.02
C TYR A 60 17.00 -12.02 -9.02
N SER A 61 15.72 -11.66 -8.96
CA SER A 61 15.08 -10.68 -9.85
C SER A 61 14.17 -9.75 -9.06
N ASP A 62 14.13 -8.48 -9.42
CA ASP A 62 13.32 -7.42 -8.81
C ASP A 62 11.90 -7.32 -9.38
N LEU A 63 11.65 -7.90 -10.56
CA LEU A 63 10.32 -7.90 -11.18
C LEU A 63 9.43 -9.04 -10.68
N ILE A 64 8.14 -8.74 -10.50
CA ILE A 64 7.10 -9.71 -10.17
C ILE A 64 6.45 -10.18 -11.47
N ALA A 65 6.25 -11.50 -11.60
CA ALA A 65 5.58 -12.07 -12.77
C ALA A 65 4.06 -11.85 -12.70
N LYS A 66 3.40 -11.90 -13.87
CA LYS A 66 1.94 -11.86 -13.91
C LYS A 66 1.35 -13.08 -13.19
N GLY A 67 0.26 -12.88 -12.46
CA GLY A 67 -0.38 -13.92 -11.66
C GLY A 67 0.40 -14.40 -10.44
N SER A 68 1.45 -13.69 -10.01
CA SER A 68 2.32 -14.12 -8.90
C SER A 68 2.44 -13.15 -7.74
N ALA A 69 1.80 -11.98 -7.78
CA ALA A 69 1.80 -11.04 -6.66
C ALA A 69 0.90 -11.57 -5.53
N ASP A 70 1.40 -11.48 -4.30
CA ASP A 70 0.66 -11.80 -3.08
C ASP A 70 -0.24 -10.64 -2.66
N ALA A 71 0.13 -9.40 -3.01
CA ALA A 71 -0.70 -8.23 -2.75
C ALA A 71 -0.59 -7.15 -3.83
N ILE A 72 -1.68 -6.42 -4.04
CA ILE A 72 -1.69 -5.09 -4.65
C ILE A 72 -2.10 -4.09 -3.56
N ILE A 73 -1.26 -3.10 -3.29
CA ILE A 73 -1.53 -2.04 -2.31
C ILE A 73 -1.56 -0.72 -3.06
N SER A 74 -2.71 -0.06 -3.07
CA SER A 74 -2.91 1.15 -3.86
C SER A 74 -3.65 2.28 -3.15
N LEU A 75 -3.18 3.51 -3.32
CA LEU A 75 -3.91 4.71 -2.89
C LEU A 75 -4.94 5.19 -3.93
N GLU A 76 -5.06 4.47 -5.05
CA GLU A 76 -5.91 4.85 -6.16
C GLU A 76 -6.60 3.59 -6.72
N PRO A 77 -7.94 3.47 -6.63
CA PRO A 77 -8.64 2.22 -6.93
C PRO A 77 -8.60 1.82 -8.41
N MET A 78 -8.54 2.76 -9.36
CA MET A 78 -8.34 2.44 -10.77
C MET A 78 -6.92 1.90 -11.01
N GLU A 79 -5.91 2.43 -10.33
CA GLU A 79 -4.55 1.87 -10.39
C GLU A 79 -4.49 0.47 -9.77
N ALA A 80 -5.24 0.17 -8.71
CA ALA A 80 -5.36 -1.19 -8.18
C ALA A 80 -5.85 -2.18 -9.26
N LEU A 81 -6.92 -1.81 -9.99
CA LEU A 81 -7.46 -2.63 -11.09
C LEU A 81 -6.50 -2.73 -12.29
N ARG A 82 -5.76 -1.65 -12.61
CA ARG A 82 -4.76 -1.67 -13.70
C ARG A 82 -3.73 -2.79 -13.51
N TYR A 83 -3.32 -3.03 -12.26
CA TYR A 83 -2.32 -4.05 -11.93
C TYR A 83 -2.92 -5.41 -11.56
N LEU A 84 -4.23 -5.59 -11.65
CA LEU A 84 -4.91 -6.88 -11.40
C LEU A 84 -4.27 -8.08 -12.14
N PRO A 85 -3.76 -7.98 -13.39
CA PRO A 85 -3.08 -9.10 -14.05
C PRO A 85 -1.83 -9.62 -13.34
N TYR A 86 -1.28 -8.88 -12.38
CA TYR A 86 -0.16 -9.33 -11.55
C TYR A 86 -0.61 -10.13 -10.34
N LEU A 87 -1.84 -9.93 -9.86
CA LEU A 87 -2.35 -10.58 -8.66
C LEU A 87 -2.47 -12.10 -8.85
N SER A 88 -1.96 -12.86 -7.87
CA SER A 88 -2.19 -14.30 -7.82
C SER A 88 -3.63 -14.62 -7.44
N GLN A 89 -4.06 -15.87 -7.66
CA GLN A 89 -5.41 -16.32 -7.32
C GLN A 89 -5.75 -16.21 -5.82
N LYS A 90 -4.73 -16.17 -4.96
CA LYS A 90 -4.85 -16.03 -3.50
C LYS A 90 -4.45 -14.64 -3.00
N GLY A 91 -4.04 -13.77 -3.92
CA GLY A 91 -3.53 -12.45 -3.57
C GLY A 91 -4.64 -11.56 -3.05
N TRP A 92 -4.24 -10.50 -2.36
CA TRP A 92 -5.14 -9.51 -1.78
C TRP A 92 -4.98 -8.15 -2.45
N ILE A 93 -6.08 -7.41 -2.56
CA ILE A 93 -6.05 -5.99 -2.90
C ILE A 93 -6.33 -5.17 -1.65
N VAL A 94 -5.55 -4.13 -1.41
CA VAL A 94 -5.80 -3.14 -0.36
C VAL A 94 -5.81 -1.78 -1.03
N THR A 95 -6.97 -1.12 -1.07
CA THR A 95 -7.10 0.15 -1.79
C THR A 95 -8.05 1.15 -1.13
N ASN A 96 -7.81 2.42 -1.44
CA ASN A 96 -8.74 3.50 -1.10
C ASN A 96 -10.04 3.37 -1.90
N SER A 97 -11.18 3.66 -1.28
CA SER A 97 -12.49 3.78 -1.95
C SER A 97 -12.68 5.11 -2.66
N THR A 98 -11.91 6.13 -2.25
CA THR A 98 -11.98 7.48 -2.82
C THR A 98 -10.98 7.63 -3.97
N PRO A 99 -11.45 7.89 -5.22
CA PRO A 99 -10.58 8.03 -6.38
C PRO A 99 -9.80 9.35 -6.38
N PHE A 100 -8.62 9.36 -7.00
CA PHE A 100 -7.89 10.59 -7.30
C PHE A 100 -8.14 11.01 -8.75
N ILE A 101 -9.21 11.78 -8.98
CA ILE A 101 -9.63 12.17 -10.32
C ILE A 101 -8.73 13.29 -10.86
N ASN A 102 -7.79 12.92 -11.72
CA ASN A 102 -6.85 13.86 -12.35
C ASN A 102 -6.75 13.71 -13.88
N ILE A 103 -7.65 12.93 -14.47
CA ILE A 103 -7.78 12.74 -15.91
C ILE A 103 -9.23 13.03 -16.33
N PRO A 104 -9.46 13.55 -17.56
CA PRO A 104 -10.80 13.90 -18.01
C PRO A 104 -11.71 12.69 -18.26
N ASN A 105 -11.13 11.53 -18.58
CA ASN A 105 -11.86 10.29 -18.87
C ASN A 105 -11.71 9.27 -17.73
N TYR A 106 -11.75 9.75 -16.48
CA TYR A 106 -11.70 8.85 -15.33
C TYR A 106 -12.94 7.95 -15.33
N PRO A 107 -12.80 6.62 -15.13
CA PRO A 107 -13.94 5.71 -15.14
C PRO A 107 -14.96 6.05 -14.05
N ASP A 108 -16.21 5.64 -14.25
CA ASP A 108 -17.23 5.81 -13.23
C ASP A 108 -16.85 5.11 -11.90
N GLN A 109 -17.04 5.80 -10.78
CA GLN A 109 -16.62 5.31 -9.46
C GLN A 109 -17.43 4.06 -9.03
N ASP A 110 -18.72 4.00 -9.38
CA ASP A 110 -19.55 2.83 -9.07
C ASP A 110 -19.10 1.63 -9.90
N ALA A 111 -18.68 1.84 -11.15
CA ALA A 111 -18.11 0.79 -11.99
C ALA A 111 -16.80 0.24 -11.41
N ILE A 112 -15.89 1.09 -10.93
CA ILE A 112 -14.64 0.68 -10.26
C ILE A 112 -14.95 -0.12 -8.98
N THR A 113 -15.84 0.40 -8.15
CA THR A 113 -16.25 -0.24 -6.89
C THR A 113 -16.88 -1.60 -7.14
N LYS A 114 -17.74 -1.69 -8.15
CA LYS A 114 -18.35 -2.95 -8.60
C LYS A 114 -17.29 -3.96 -9.01
N GLU A 115 -16.33 -3.57 -9.85
CA GLU A 115 -15.28 -4.47 -10.33
C GLU A 115 -14.42 -5.00 -9.17
N LEU A 116 -14.06 -4.14 -8.21
CA LEU A 116 -13.35 -4.54 -7.00
C LEU A 116 -14.17 -5.51 -6.14
N SER A 117 -15.48 -5.27 -5.96
CA SER A 117 -16.34 -6.13 -5.15
C SER A 117 -16.57 -7.54 -5.73
N LEU A 118 -16.25 -7.76 -7.01
CA LEU A 118 -16.31 -9.09 -7.64
C LEU A 118 -15.08 -9.95 -7.31
N LEU A 119 -14.03 -9.36 -6.76
CA LEU A 119 -12.80 -10.06 -6.41
C LEU A 119 -12.92 -10.67 -5.00
N PRO A 120 -12.32 -11.85 -4.76
CA PRO A 120 -12.53 -12.60 -3.52
C PRO A 120 -11.87 -11.95 -2.30
N ASN A 121 -10.76 -11.24 -2.50
CA ASN A 121 -9.87 -10.78 -1.43
C ASN A 121 -9.58 -9.28 -1.59
N VAL A 122 -10.47 -8.43 -1.08
CA VAL A 122 -10.32 -6.98 -1.20
C VAL A 122 -10.57 -6.31 0.14
N ILE A 123 -9.63 -5.46 0.54
CA ILE A 123 -9.78 -4.47 1.60
C ILE A 123 -10.00 -3.12 0.93
N LEU A 124 -11.25 -2.65 0.94
CA LEU A 124 -11.68 -1.39 0.32
C LEU A 124 -12.16 -0.43 1.42
N LEU A 125 -11.39 0.62 1.70
CA LEU A 125 -11.63 1.50 2.84
C LEU A 125 -11.59 2.97 2.43
N ASP A 126 -12.34 3.82 3.15
CA ASP A 126 -12.20 5.28 3.06
C ASP A 126 -10.96 5.74 3.82
N ILE A 127 -9.80 5.61 3.16
CA ILE A 127 -8.49 5.94 3.71
C ILE A 127 -8.39 7.44 4.02
N ASP A 128 -9.09 8.28 3.27
CA ASP A 128 -9.09 9.73 3.46
C ASP A 128 -9.74 10.11 4.78
N THR A 129 -10.86 9.48 5.12
CA THR A 129 -11.53 9.67 6.41
C THR A 129 -10.67 9.17 7.56
N LEU A 130 -10.09 7.97 7.44
CA LEU A 130 -9.17 7.43 8.47
C LEU A 130 -7.97 8.35 8.73
N ALA A 131 -7.38 8.92 7.68
CA ALA A 131 -6.28 9.87 7.81
C ALA A 131 -6.71 11.18 8.49
N LYS A 132 -7.91 11.70 8.17
CA LYS A 132 -8.46 12.90 8.82
C LYS A 132 -8.71 12.67 10.30
N GLU A 133 -9.26 11.52 10.69
CA GLU A 133 -9.49 11.13 12.10
C GLU A 133 -8.17 10.96 12.88
N ALA A 134 -7.10 10.55 12.19
CA ALA A 134 -5.75 10.53 12.74
C ALA A 134 -5.14 11.94 12.91
N GLY A 135 -5.80 12.99 12.42
CA GLY A 135 -5.41 14.38 12.60
C GLY A 135 -4.78 15.03 11.37
N SER A 136 -4.69 14.33 10.23
CA SER A 136 -4.16 14.90 8.99
C SER A 136 -4.52 14.10 7.75
N GLY A 137 -5.22 14.74 6.81
CA GLY A 137 -5.46 14.18 5.47
C GLY A 137 -4.19 13.92 4.64
N ARG A 138 -3.00 14.26 5.14
CA ARG A 138 -1.72 13.92 4.50
C ARG A 138 -1.17 12.55 4.91
N ALA A 139 -1.80 11.86 5.87
CA ALA A 139 -1.37 10.57 6.37
C ALA A 139 -2.10 9.37 5.73
N THR A 140 -2.70 9.56 4.55
CA THR A 140 -3.46 8.52 3.83
C THR A 140 -2.59 7.31 3.49
N ASN A 141 -1.34 7.52 3.10
CA ASN A 141 -0.40 6.43 2.88
C ASN A 141 -0.15 5.58 4.12
N MET A 142 -0.15 6.17 5.32
CA MET A 142 0.02 5.43 6.57
C MET A 142 -1.25 4.69 6.98
N ALA A 143 -2.42 5.32 6.79
CA ALA A 143 -3.69 4.62 6.99
C ALA A 143 -3.84 3.42 6.03
N LEU A 144 -3.46 3.57 4.75
CA LEU A 144 -3.45 2.44 3.82
C LEU A 144 -2.43 1.36 4.22
N LEU A 145 -1.21 1.74 4.62
CA LEU A 145 -0.21 0.79 5.11
C LEU A 145 -0.72 0.04 6.36
N GLY A 146 -1.40 0.74 7.27
CA GLY A 146 -2.08 0.15 8.42
C GLY A 146 -3.08 -0.92 7.98
N ALA A 147 -3.97 -0.57 7.07
CA ALA A 147 -4.94 -1.52 6.52
C ALA A 147 -4.28 -2.72 5.83
N ALA A 148 -3.16 -2.50 5.13
CA ALA A 148 -2.42 -3.57 4.49
C ALA A 148 -1.65 -4.46 5.47
N SER A 149 -1.24 -3.94 6.63
CA SER A 149 -0.39 -4.67 7.58
C SER A 149 -0.96 -6.02 8.00
N VAL A 150 -2.29 -6.15 8.02
CA VAL A 150 -3.01 -7.37 8.41
C VAL A 150 -2.77 -8.56 7.46
N ILE A 151 -2.32 -8.31 6.22
CA ILE A 151 -2.00 -9.34 5.22
C ILE A 151 -0.50 -9.47 4.93
N LEU A 152 0.35 -8.58 5.44
CA LEU A 152 1.79 -8.58 5.09
C LEU A 152 2.56 -9.71 5.76
N GLY A 153 2.13 -10.16 6.94
CA GLY A 153 2.90 -11.13 7.73
C GLY A 153 4.25 -10.59 8.22
N ILE A 154 4.40 -9.26 8.30
CA ILE A 154 5.52 -8.54 8.91
C ILE A 154 5.09 -8.14 10.32
N ASP A 155 5.99 -8.20 11.29
CA ASP A 155 5.70 -7.82 12.68
C ASP A 155 5.27 -6.33 12.76
N GLN A 156 4.17 -6.09 13.47
CA GLN A 156 3.63 -4.75 13.67
C GLN A 156 4.65 -3.80 14.31
N GLU A 157 5.39 -4.25 15.33
CA GLU A 157 6.39 -3.41 16.00
C GLU A 157 7.48 -2.97 15.03
N LYS A 158 7.86 -3.82 14.06
CA LYS A 158 8.85 -3.49 13.04
C LYS A 158 8.34 -2.44 12.06
N LEU A 159 7.08 -2.52 11.67
CA LEU A 159 6.43 -1.49 10.85
C LEU A 159 6.36 -0.15 11.59
N GLU A 160 5.97 -0.15 12.87
CA GLU A 160 5.93 1.05 13.69
C GLU A 160 7.32 1.67 13.90
N ASP A 161 8.34 0.85 14.17
CA ASP A 161 9.72 1.30 14.27
C ASP A 161 10.23 1.89 12.95
N ALA A 162 9.87 1.29 11.82
CA ALA A 162 10.19 1.82 10.50
C ALA A 162 9.49 3.16 10.24
N ILE A 163 8.22 3.32 10.64
CA ILE A 163 7.51 4.62 10.60
C ILE A 163 8.26 5.67 11.42
N ARG A 164 8.64 5.34 12.67
CA ARG A 164 9.41 6.25 13.55
C ARG A 164 10.71 6.69 12.89
N GLN A 165 11.44 5.75 12.30
CA GLN A 165 12.71 6.02 11.64
C GLN A 165 12.55 6.91 10.39
N VAL A 166 11.64 6.55 9.49
CA VAL A 166 11.39 7.28 8.23
C VAL A 166 10.93 8.72 8.49
N PHE A 167 10.11 8.94 9.51
CA PHE A 167 9.56 10.27 9.83
C PHE A 167 10.29 11.03 10.93
N SER A 168 11.29 10.43 11.59
CA SER A 168 12.05 11.01 12.71
C SER A 168 12.48 12.46 12.48
N ARG A 169 13.04 12.75 11.29
CA ARG A 169 13.54 14.09 10.92
C ARG A 169 12.43 15.15 10.74
N LYS A 170 11.17 14.74 10.64
CA LYS A 170 10.02 15.64 10.52
C LYS A 170 9.43 16.05 11.88
N GLY A 171 9.97 15.52 12.97
CA GLY A 171 9.57 15.84 14.34
C GLY A 171 8.55 14.87 14.93
N GLU A 172 8.54 14.80 16.26
CA GLU A 172 7.77 13.84 17.06
C GLU A 172 6.26 13.88 16.77
N LYS A 173 5.68 15.09 16.65
CA LYS A 173 4.26 15.25 16.29
C LYS A 173 3.90 14.60 14.96
N ILE A 174 4.80 14.64 13.96
CA ILE A 174 4.56 14.00 12.66
C ILE A 174 4.66 12.48 12.79
N VAL A 175 5.59 11.97 13.61
CA VAL A 175 5.71 10.53 13.88
C VAL A 175 4.44 10.00 14.55
N GLU A 176 3.99 10.64 15.64
CA GLU A 176 2.79 10.24 16.37
C GLU A 176 1.53 10.24 15.49
N MET A 177 1.36 11.28 14.67
CA MET A 177 0.26 11.39 13.72
C MET A 177 0.28 10.24 12.69
N ASN A 178 1.45 9.89 12.15
CA ASN A 178 1.57 8.78 11.20
C ASN A 178 1.30 7.43 11.85
N LEU A 179 1.74 7.22 13.10
CA LEU A 179 1.43 6.01 13.87
C LEU A 179 -0.06 5.90 14.19
N LYS A 180 -0.72 7.00 14.53
CA LYS A 180 -2.17 7.03 14.75
C LYS A 180 -2.93 6.68 13.47
N ALA A 181 -2.49 7.19 12.32
CA ALA A 181 -3.08 6.85 11.02
C ALA A 181 -2.89 5.36 10.69
N PHE A 182 -1.69 4.83 10.89
CA PHE A 182 -1.40 3.40 10.73
C PHE A 182 -2.30 2.53 11.63
N GLU A 183 -2.42 2.87 12.91
CA GLU A 183 -3.27 2.11 13.84
C GLU A 183 -4.76 2.16 13.46
N GLY A 184 -5.26 3.32 13.03
CA GLY A 184 -6.64 3.46 12.53
C GLY A 184 -6.88 2.60 11.28
N GLY A 185 -5.95 2.65 10.33
CA GLY A 185 -5.96 1.79 9.15
C GLY A 185 -5.98 0.31 9.48
N LYS A 186 -5.11 -0.12 10.41
CA LYS A 186 -5.01 -1.51 10.84
C LYS A 186 -6.32 -2.03 11.43
N LYS A 187 -6.93 -1.28 12.34
CA LYS A 187 -8.24 -1.65 12.92
C LYS A 187 -9.30 -1.85 11.85
N ALA A 188 -9.40 -0.90 10.91
CA ALA A 188 -10.36 -1.00 9.81
C ALA A 188 -10.09 -2.20 8.89
N GLY A 189 -8.81 -2.51 8.62
CA GLY A 189 -8.41 -3.69 7.85
C GLY A 189 -8.76 -5.01 8.56
N GLU A 190 -8.53 -5.08 9.87
CA GLU A 190 -8.89 -6.27 10.68
C GLU A 190 -10.40 -6.52 10.69
N GLU A 191 -11.23 -5.47 10.68
CA GLU A 191 -12.69 -5.59 10.62
C GLU A 191 -13.19 -6.17 9.30
N GLN A 192 -12.50 -5.90 8.17
CA GLN A 192 -12.89 -6.42 6.86
C GLN A 192 -12.52 -7.89 6.65
N ILE A 193 -11.43 -8.38 7.26
CA ILE A 193 -11.03 -9.79 7.16
C ILE A 193 -11.83 -10.70 8.09
N LYS A 194 -12.45 -10.16 9.14
CA LYS A 194 -13.23 -10.94 10.14
C LYS A 194 -14.59 -11.44 9.63
N ILE A 195 -14.85 -11.39 8.31
CA ILE A 195 -16.09 -11.85 7.65
C ILE A 195 -15.92 -13.25 7.08
#